data_AF-A0ABD0VDK7-F1
#
_entry.id   AF-A0ABD0VDK7-F1
#
_cell.length_a   1.000
_cell.length_b   1.000
_cell.length_c   1.000
_cell.angle_alpha   90.00
_cell.angle_beta   90.00
_cell.angle_gamma   90.00
#
_symmetry.space_group_name_H-M   'P 1'
#
loop_
_entity.id
_entity.type
_entity.pdbx_description
1 polymer ?
#
loop_
_entity_poly.entity_id
_entity_poly.type
_entity_poly.pdbx_seq_one_letter_code
_entity_poly.pdbx_strand_id
1 'polypeptide(L)'
;MASSTEGLVPITRASLARYYDKYPAPAISEDVTRLTAELRSLSDNLLEELPLTPGEQLVAEEADRNPPHKVDENLWKNREHIEEILYLLDKSHLSKLKATQEDADIDKFAEDLQVPLQRALKTLEAFQSKNSDFVFNTEGTANQQNDISMFNSEIV
;
A
#
# COMPACT_ATOMS: atom_id res chain seq x y z
N MET A 1 -12.33 16.86 27.47
CA MET A 1 -12.56 17.30 26.08
C MET A 1 -12.67 16.06 25.22
N ALA A 2 -13.87 15.51 25.07
CA ALA A 2 -14.10 14.34 24.21
C ALA A 2 -14.35 14.84 22.78
N SER A 3 -13.56 14.37 21.84
CA SER A 3 -13.64 14.72 20.42
C SER A 3 -14.93 14.15 19.81
N SER A 4 -15.65 14.98 19.08
CA SER A 4 -16.93 14.69 18.44
C SER A 4 -16.75 13.75 17.25
N THR A 5 -16.70 12.44 17.50
CA THR A 5 -16.72 11.38 16.46
C THR A 5 -18.12 10.78 16.27
N GLU A 6 -19.12 11.33 16.97
CA GLU A 6 -20.51 10.87 16.95
C GLU A 6 -21.13 11.22 15.59
N GLY A 7 -21.23 10.21 14.71
CA GLY A 7 -21.79 10.34 13.36
C GLY A 7 -20.83 10.07 12.20
N LEU A 8 -19.53 9.85 12.47
CA LEU A 8 -18.58 9.46 11.43
C LEU A 8 -18.76 7.97 11.10
N VAL A 9 -19.36 7.69 9.96
CA VAL A 9 -19.41 6.33 9.40
C VAL A 9 -17.97 5.94 9.02
N PRO A 10 -17.48 4.75 9.44
CA PRO A 10 -16.18 4.28 8.99
C PRO A 10 -16.12 4.30 7.47
N ILE A 11 -15.04 4.86 6.90
CA ILE A 11 -14.82 4.81 5.46
C ILE A 11 -14.57 3.34 5.10
N THR A 12 -15.64 2.66 4.68
CA THR A 12 -15.55 1.28 4.22
C THR A 12 -15.28 1.26 2.73
N ARG A 13 -14.66 0.17 2.25
CA ARG A 13 -14.51 -0.10 0.83
C ARG A 13 -15.84 -0.02 0.07
N ALA A 14 -16.94 -0.43 0.70
CA ALA A 14 -18.28 -0.34 0.12
C ALA A 14 -18.79 1.11 0.03
N SER A 15 -18.48 1.96 1.02
CA SER A 15 -18.80 3.39 1.01
C SER A 15 -18.02 4.13 -0.09
N LEU A 16 -16.72 3.85 -0.24
CA LEU A 16 -15.89 4.42 -1.30
C LEU A 16 -16.30 3.95 -2.68
N ALA A 17 -16.61 2.65 -2.85
CA ALA A 17 -17.09 2.12 -4.13
C ALA A 17 -18.37 2.85 -4.58
N ARG A 18 -19.35 2.99 -3.69
CA ARG A 18 -20.59 3.74 -3.98
C ARG A 18 -20.34 5.22 -4.29
N TYR A 19 -19.33 5.82 -3.66
CA TYR A 19 -18.92 7.20 -3.94
C TYR A 19 -18.35 7.33 -5.36
N TYR A 20 -17.42 6.45 -5.75
CA TYR A 20 -16.85 6.46 -7.10
C TYR A 20 -17.86 6.03 -8.18
N ASP A 21 -18.84 5.18 -7.86
CA ASP A 21 -19.97 4.87 -8.75
C ASP A 21 -20.83 6.11 -9.01
N LYS A 22 -21.01 6.96 -7.99
CA LYS A 22 -21.82 8.19 -8.07
C LYS A 22 -21.07 9.35 -8.71
N TYR A 23 -19.75 9.42 -8.52
CA TYR A 23 -18.87 10.46 -9.02
C TYR A 23 -17.75 9.82 -9.86
N PRO A 24 -18.07 9.37 -11.09
CA PRO A 24 -17.06 8.79 -11.95
C PRO A 24 -15.99 9.85 -12.24
N ALA A 25 -14.73 9.48 -12.02
CA ALA A 25 -13.62 10.32 -12.46
C ALA A 25 -13.69 10.50 -13.99
N PRO A 26 -13.42 11.70 -14.52
CA PRO A 26 -13.32 11.88 -15.95
C PRO A 26 -12.24 10.93 -16.50
N ALA A 27 -12.50 10.36 -17.67
CA ALA A 27 -11.49 9.57 -18.36
C ALA A 27 -10.22 10.41 -18.51
N ILE A 28 -9.06 9.79 -18.29
CA ILE A 28 -7.77 10.44 -18.50
C ILE A 28 -7.74 10.93 -19.94
N SER A 29 -7.42 12.21 -20.15
CA SER A 29 -7.36 12.79 -21.49
C SER A 29 -6.39 12.01 -22.38
N GLU A 30 -6.75 11.79 -23.64
CA GLU A 30 -5.88 11.17 -24.65
C GLU A 30 -4.56 11.95 -24.82
N ASP A 31 -4.60 13.26 -24.54
CA ASP A 31 -3.41 14.11 -24.51
C ASP A 31 -2.36 13.66 -23.49
N VAL A 32 -2.75 12.96 -22.41
CA VAL A 32 -1.79 12.47 -21.41
C VAL A 32 -0.83 11.46 -22.03
N THR A 33 -1.33 10.56 -22.87
CA THR A 33 -0.49 9.59 -23.59
C THR A 33 0.48 10.30 -24.53
N ARG A 34 -0.02 11.29 -25.29
CA ARG A 34 0.79 12.10 -26.20
C ARG A 34 1.87 12.88 -25.46
N LEU A 35 1.50 13.64 -24.43
CA LEU A 35 2.43 14.43 -23.62
C LEU A 35 3.46 13.56 -22.90
N THR A 36 3.06 12.38 -22.42
CA THR A 36 4.00 11.42 -21.82
C THR A 36 5.02 10.95 -22.85
N ALA A 37 4.61 10.67 -24.09
CA ALA A 37 5.53 10.28 -25.16
C ALA A 37 6.48 11.43 -25.54
N GLU A 38 5.97 12.66 -25.65
CA GLU A 38 6.80 13.86 -25.92
C GLU A 38 7.84 14.09 -24.80
N LEU A 39 7.44 13.95 -23.54
CA LEU A 39 8.33 14.12 -22.40
C LEU A 39 9.40 13.02 -22.32
N ARG A 40 9.04 11.76 -22.64
CA ARG A 40 10.02 10.67 -22.75
C ARG A 40 11.02 10.91 -23.86
N SER A 41 10.54 11.33 -25.04
CA SER A 41 11.43 11.65 -26.17
C SER A 41 12.41 12.78 -25.82
N LEU A 42 11.95 13.81 -25.10
CA LEU A 42 12.84 14.87 -24.62
C LEU A 42 13.88 14.34 -23.63
N SER A 43 13.45 13.47 -22.70
CA SER A 43 14.35 12.82 -21.74
C SER A 43 15.42 11.99 -22.45
N ASP A 44 15.05 11.18 -23.44
CA ASP A 44 15.98 10.34 -24.19
C ASP A 44 17.03 11.19 -24.93
N ASN A 45 16.61 12.29 -25.56
CA ASN A 45 17.54 13.22 -26.21
C ASN A 45 18.51 13.86 -25.21
N LEU A 46 18.06 14.16 -23.99
CA LEU A 46 18.94 14.70 -22.94
C LEU A 46 19.93 13.66 -22.43
N LEU A 47 19.54 12.39 -22.38
CA LEU A 47 20.42 11.28 -21.98
C LEU A 47 21.53 11.02 -22.99
N GLU A 48 21.31 11.30 -24.28
CA GLU A 48 22.34 11.21 -25.32
C GLU A 48 23.46 12.25 -25.12
N GLU A 49 23.10 13.46 -24.68
CA GLU A 49 24.05 14.54 -24.42
C GLU A 49 24.67 14.45 -23.01
N LEU A 50 23.93 13.90 -22.04
CA LEU A 50 24.32 13.86 -20.63
C LEU A 50 24.03 12.47 -20.03
N PRO A 51 24.99 11.53 -20.12
CA PRO A 51 24.79 10.18 -19.61
C PRO A 51 24.63 10.20 -18.08
N LEU A 52 23.70 9.39 -17.58
CA LEU A 52 23.39 9.29 -16.16
C LEU A 52 24.58 8.78 -15.35
N THR A 53 24.75 9.32 -14.15
CA THR A 53 25.59 8.69 -13.15
C THR A 53 24.96 7.36 -12.67
N PRO A 54 25.75 6.44 -12.08
CA PRO A 54 25.21 5.17 -11.56
C PRO A 54 24.07 5.34 -10.54
N GLY A 55 24.07 6.44 -9.78
CA GLY A 55 23.01 6.74 -8.81
C GLY A 55 21.72 7.21 -9.50
N GLU A 56 21.83 8.04 -10.53
CA GLU A 56 20.67 8.53 -11.30
C GLU A 56 20.07 7.44 -12.18
N GLN A 57 20.90 6.52 -12.67
CA GLN A 57 20.44 5.34 -13.41
C GLN A 57 19.49 4.47 -12.56
N LEU A 58 19.80 4.26 -11.28
CA LEU A 58 18.91 3.54 -10.36
C LEU A 58 17.55 4.24 -10.19
N VAL A 59 17.53 5.57 -10.18
CA VAL A 59 16.30 6.36 -10.05
C VAL A 59 15.48 6.30 -11.34
N ALA A 60 16.12 6.40 -12.50
CA ALA A 60 15.47 6.27 -13.80
C ALA A 60 14.85 4.87 -13.97
N GLU A 61 15.61 3.82 -13.63
CA GLU A 61 15.11 2.44 -13.67
C GLU A 61 13.94 2.19 -12.72
N GLU A 62 13.93 2.79 -11.53
CA GLU A 62 12.82 2.67 -10.59
C GLU A 62 11.58 3.47 -11.05
N ALA A 63 11.77 4.64 -11.68
CA ALA A 63 10.69 5.43 -12.24
C ALA A 63 9.97 4.75 -13.41
N ASP A 64 10.69 3.94 -14.19
CA ASP A 64 10.13 3.16 -15.31
C ASP A 64 9.52 1.81 -14.89
N ARG A 65 9.73 1.38 -13.65
CA ARG A 65 9.04 0.19 -13.15
C ARG A 65 7.56 0.46 -13.07
N ASN A 66 6.78 -0.55 -13.48
CA ASN A 66 5.36 -0.54 -13.20
C ASN A 66 5.19 -0.40 -11.68
N PRO A 67 4.48 0.64 -11.20
CA PRO A 67 4.23 0.76 -9.78
C PRO A 67 3.57 -0.54 -9.32
N PRO A 68 4.07 -1.18 -8.25
CA PRO A 68 3.55 -2.45 -7.79
C PRO A 68 2.04 -2.33 -7.65
N HIS A 69 1.33 -3.02 -8.55
CA HIS A 69 -0.05 -2.71 -8.92
C HIS A 69 -0.99 -2.73 -7.71
N LYS A 70 -0.58 -3.42 -6.62
CA LYS A 70 -1.25 -3.44 -5.32
C LYS A 70 -0.27 -3.75 -4.19
N VAL A 71 0.57 -2.79 -3.80
CA VAL A 71 1.42 -2.89 -2.60
C VAL A 71 0.60 -3.39 -1.40
N ASP A 72 -0.60 -2.86 -1.22
CA ASP A 72 -1.47 -3.24 -0.10
C ASP A 72 -2.09 -4.64 -0.25
N GLU A 73 -2.48 -5.09 -1.46
CA GLU A 73 -3.03 -6.45 -1.63
C GLU A 73 -1.95 -7.53 -1.41
N ASN A 74 -0.72 -7.28 -1.88
CA ASN A 74 0.40 -8.21 -1.66
C ASN A 74 0.82 -8.23 -0.18
N LEU A 75 0.83 -7.08 0.49
CA LEU A 75 1.16 -7.01 1.92
C LEU A 75 0.05 -7.62 2.79
N TRP A 76 -1.22 -7.46 2.41
CA TRP A 76 -2.35 -8.08 3.10
C TRP A 76 -2.34 -9.61 2.95
N LYS A 77 -2.09 -10.13 1.74
CA LYS A 77 -1.89 -11.57 1.51
C LYS A 77 -0.68 -12.11 2.26
N ASN A 78 0.43 -11.36 2.30
CA ASN A 78 1.60 -11.76 3.07
C ASN A 78 1.29 -11.81 4.57
N ARG A 79 0.52 -10.85 5.09
CA ARG A 79 0.04 -10.86 6.47
C ARG A 79 -0.85 -12.08 6.75
N GLU A 80 -1.84 -12.34 5.88
CA GLU A 80 -2.73 -13.49 5.97
C GLU A 80 -1.96 -14.82 6.01
N HIS A 81 -1.00 -15.02 5.09
CA HIS A 81 -0.17 -16.22 5.08
C HIS A 81 0.68 -16.37 6.35
N ILE A 82 1.28 -15.28 6.84
CA ILE A 82 2.08 -15.34 8.08
C ILE A 82 1.20 -15.69 9.27
N GLU A 83 0.00 -15.11 9.38
CA GLU A 83 -0.97 -15.42 10.44
C GLU A 83 -1.44 -16.88 10.36
N GLU A 84 -1.72 -17.39 9.16
CA GLU A 84 -2.10 -18.78 8.95
C GLU A 84 -0.97 -19.75 9.33
N ILE A 85 0.27 -19.47 8.92
CA ILE A 85 1.42 -20.31 9.30
C ILE A 85 1.62 -20.28 10.81
N LEU A 86 1.53 -19.11 11.45
CA LEU A 86 1.63 -19.00 12.91
C LEU A 86 0.50 -19.76 13.63
N TYR A 87 -0.72 -19.71 13.09
CA TYR A 87 -1.86 -20.46 13.61
C TYR A 87 -1.63 -21.98 13.51
N LEU A 88 -1.09 -22.47 12.39
CA LEU A 88 -0.77 -23.88 12.20
C LEU A 88 0.40 -24.36 13.09
N LEU A 89 1.38 -23.49 13.32
CA LEU A 89 2.54 -23.77 14.16
C LEU A 89 2.24 -23.67 15.66
N ASP A 90 1.09 -23.14 16.08
CA ASP A 90 0.75 -23.06 17.50
C ASP A 90 0.59 -24.48 18.10
N LYS A 91 1.03 -24.64 19.36
CA LYS A 91 1.15 -25.94 20.04
C LYS A 91 -0.20 -26.67 20.13
N SER A 92 -1.30 -25.92 20.20
CA SER A 92 -2.65 -26.47 20.22
C SER A 92 -3.07 -27.10 18.87
N HIS A 93 -2.52 -26.62 17.76
CA HIS A 93 -2.82 -27.07 16.39
C HIS A 93 -1.80 -28.07 15.85
N LEU A 94 -0.53 -27.95 16.25
CA LEU A 94 0.53 -28.92 15.94
C LEU A 94 0.20 -30.34 16.42
N SER A 95 -0.46 -30.46 17.57
CA SER A 95 -0.90 -31.76 18.11
C SER A 95 -1.82 -32.54 17.15
N LYS A 96 -2.53 -31.85 16.24
CA LYS A 96 -3.40 -32.47 15.22
C LYS A 96 -2.63 -32.93 13.98
N LEU A 97 -1.43 -32.38 13.75
CA LEU A 97 -0.52 -32.74 12.66
C LEU A 97 0.45 -33.86 13.07
N LYS A 98 0.74 -33.99 14.36
CA LYS A 98 1.61 -35.03 14.94
C LYS A 98 0.89 -36.37 15.11
N ALA A 99 0.68 -37.09 14.01
CA ALA A 99 0.20 -38.46 14.04
C ALA A 99 1.32 -39.52 14.19
N THR A 100 2.59 -39.14 14.05
CA THR A 100 3.72 -40.10 14.05
C THR A 100 4.93 -39.53 14.77
N GLN A 101 5.58 -40.40 15.52
CA GLN A 101 6.56 -40.15 16.57
C GLN A 101 7.92 -39.68 16.03
N GLU A 102 8.18 -38.36 16.08
CA GLU A 102 9.50 -37.72 16.03
C GLU A 102 9.33 -36.27 16.55
N ASP A 103 9.37 -36.10 17.88
CA ASP A 103 8.69 -34.99 18.55
C ASP A 103 9.58 -33.75 18.82
N ALA A 104 10.87 -33.94 19.10
CA ALA A 104 11.75 -32.86 19.58
C ALA A 104 12.33 -31.96 18.47
N ASP A 105 12.70 -32.54 17.33
CA ASP A 105 13.31 -31.78 16.22
C ASP A 105 12.27 -30.95 15.46
N ILE A 106 11.05 -31.45 15.34
CA ILE A 106 9.91 -30.72 14.74
C ILE A 106 9.48 -29.57 15.65
N ASP A 107 9.43 -29.78 16.97
CA ASP A 107 9.12 -28.71 17.92
C ASP A 107 10.16 -27.61 17.87
N LYS A 108 11.44 -27.98 17.85
CA LYS A 108 12.53 -27.02 17.73
C LYS A 108 12.46 -26.24 16.41
N PHE A 109 12.21 -26.92 15.30
CA PHE A 109 12.03 -26.27 13.99
C PHE A 109 10.82 -25.32 13.97
N ALA A 110 9.70 -25.72 14.58
CA ALA A 110 8.51 -24.89 14.68
C ALA A 110 8.79 -23.62 15.51
N GLU A 111 9.47 -23.77 16.65
CA GLU A 111 9.89 -22.63 17.49
C GLU A 111 10.85 -21.71 16.74
N ASP A 112 11.86 -22.27 16.05
CA ASP A 112 12.84 -21.53 15.25
C ASP A 112 12.18 -20.76 14.08
N LEU A 113 11.10 -21.30 13.50
CA LEU A 113 10.34 -20.67 12.40
C LEU A 113 9.32 -19.62 12.89
N GLN A 114 8.73 -19.80 14.08
CA GLN A 114 7.78 -18.83 14.64
C GLN A 114 8.43 -17.47 14.94
N VAL A 115 9.66 -17.45 15.48
CA VAL A 115 10.36 -16.22 15.85
C VAL A 115 10.52 -15.23 14.68
N PRO A 116 11.06 -15.62 13.52
CA PRO A 116 11.17 -14.72 12.37
C PRO A 116 9.80 -14.33 11.79
N LEU A 117 8.81 -15.24 11.80
CA LEU A 117 7.46 -14.95 11.32
C LEU A 117 6.75 -13.91 12.19
N GLN A 118 6.83 -14.03 13.52
CA GLN A 118 6.29 -13.03 14.45
C GLN A 118 6.98 -11.67 14.29
N ARG A 119 8.30 -11.65 14.03
CA ARG A 119 9.04 -10.42 13.76
C ARG A 119 8.59 -9.78 12.45
N ALA A 120 8.41 -10.58 11.39
CA ALA A 120 7.92 -10.13 10.11
C ALA A 120 6.49 -9.57 10.23
N LEU A 121 5.61 -10.26 10.97
CA LEU A 121 4.24 -9.82 11.23
C LEU A 121 4.21 -8.46 11.93
N LYS A 122 4.98 -8.28 13.03
CA LYS A 122 5.06 -6.99 13.73
C LYS A 122 5.56 -5.86 12.84
N THR A 123 6.52 -6.15 11.97
CA THR A 123 7.05 -5.16 11.02
C THR A 123 5.98 -4.76 10.00
N LEU A 124 5.24 -5.74 9.47
CA LEU A 124 4.13 -5.51 8.55
C LEU A 124 3.00 -4.70 9.20
N GLU A 125 2.62 -5.04 10.43
CA GLU A 125 1.59 -4.31 11.19
C GLU A 125 2.00 -2.87 11.47
N ALA A 126 3.26 -2.63 11.87
CA ALA A 126 3.78 -1.29 12.08
C ALA A 126 3.80 -0.47 10.78
N PHE A 127 4.18 -1.10 9.66
CA PHE A 127 4.16 -0.46 8.35
C PHE A 127 2.74 -0.12 7.90
N GLN A 128 1.79 -1.04 8.04
CA GLN A 128 0.38 -0.84 7.70
C GLN A 128 -0.27 0.22 8.57
N SER A 129 -0.04 0.21 9.89
CA SER A 129 -0.54 1.25 10.81
C SER A 129 0.02 2.63 10.46
N LYS A 130 1.29 2.71 10.07
CA LYS A 130 1.90 3.98 9.69
C LYS A 130 1.38 4.48 8.34
N ASN A 131 1.15 3.58 7.38
CA ASN A 131 0.63 3.94 6.06
C ASN A 131 -0.86 4.25 6.05
N SER A 132 -1.66 3.63 6.92
CA SER A 132 -3.07 4.00 7.07
C SER A 132 -3.19 5.48 7.44
N ASP A 133 -2.33 5.97 8.34
CA ASP A 133 -2.31 7.39 8.73
C ASP A 133 -1.96 8.31 7.55
N PHE A 134 -1.09 7.88 6.63
CA PHE A 134 -0.76 8.66 5.43
C PHE A 134 -1.90 8.70 4.41
N VAL A 135 -2.63 7.60 4.23
CA VAL A 135 -3.82 7.54 3.35
C VAL A 135 -4.93 8.46 3.88
N PHE A 136 -5.18 8.50 5.20
CA PHE A 136 -6.15 9.42 5.80
C PHE A 136 -5.73 10.89 5.72
N ASN A 137 -4.45 11.20 5.84
CA ASN A 137 -3.96 12.58 5.76
C ASN A 137 -4.01 13.16 4.33
N THR A 138 -3.94 12.33 3.29
CA THR A 138 -4.12 12.78 1.90
C THR A 138 -5.58 13.09 1.55
N GLU A 139 -6.57 12.50 2.22
CA GLU A 139 -7.98 12.89 2.06
C GLU A 139 -8.29 14.23 2.74
N GLY A 140 -7.59 14.55 3.83
CA GLY A 140 -7.74 15.82 4.56
C GLY A 140 -7.25 17.05 3.78
N THR A 141 -6.20 16.90 2.97
CA THR A 141 -5.63 18.02 2.18
C THR A 141 -6.36 18.25 0.86
N ALA A 142 -6.90 17.21 0.21
CA ALA A 142 -7.74 17.37 -0.97
C ALA A 142 -9.05 18.13 -0.67
N ASN A 143 -9.60 17.95 0.54
CA ASN A 143 -10.81 18.67 0.97
C ASN A 143 -10.54 20.13 1.36
N GLN A 144 -9.34 20.51 1.81
CA GLN A 144 -9.04 21.92 2.13
C GLN A 144 -8.72 22.77 0.89
N GLN A 145 -8.21 22.17 -0.19
CA GLN A 145 -7.89 22.92 -1.41
C GLN A 145 -9.14 23.32 -2.22
N ASN A 146 -10.24 22.56 -2.09
CA ASN A 146 -11.52 22.86 -2.76
C ASN A 146 -12.36 23.91 -2.02
N ASP A 147 -12.17 24.11 -0.72
CA ASP A 147 -12.86 25.19 0.01
C ASP A 147 -12.26 26.58 -0.29
N ILE A 148 -10.97 26.66 -0.64
CA ILE A 148 -10.33 27.93 -1.03
C ILE A 148 -10.73 28.34 -2.47
N SER A 149 -11.06 27.38 -3.34
CA SER A 149 -11.49 27.69 -4.71
C SER A 149 -12.97 28.10 -4.80
N MET A 150 -13.85 27.58 -3.94
CA MET A 150 -15.26 28.02 -3.88
C MET A 150 -15.44 29.40 -3.23
N PHE A 151 -14.56 29.82 -2.31
CA PHE A 151 -14.66 31.16 -1.71
C PHE A 151 -14.25 32.30 -2.67
N ASN A 152 -13.53 32.01 -3.75
CA ASN A 152 -13.09 33.03 -4.72
C ASN A 152 -14.04 33.19 -5.93
N SER A 153 -15.10 32.38 -6.05
CA SER A 153 -16.09 32.50 -7.13
C SER A 153 -17.38 33.25 -6.75
N GLU A 154 -17.52 33.72 -5.51
CA GLU A 154 -18.66 34.55 -5.06
C GLU A 154 -18.31 36.05 -4.88
N ILE A 155 -17.13 36.49 -5.32
CA ILE A 155 -16.80 37.93 -5.42
C ILE A 155 -16.23 38.24 -6.81
N VAL A 156 -17.07 38.16 -7.85
CA VAL A 156 -17.08 39.05 -9.03
C VAL A 156 -18.50 39.10 -9.58
#